data_AF-A0A2M6VZQ6-F1
#
_entry.id   AF-A0A2M6VZQ6-F1
#
_cell.length_a   1.000
_cell.length_b   1.000
_cell.length_c   1.000
_cell.angle_alpha   90.00
_cell.angle_beta   90.00
_cell.angle_gamma   90.00
#
_symmetry.space_group_name_H-M   'P 1'
#
loop_
_entity.id
_entity.type
_entity.pdbx_description
1 polymer ?
#
loop_
_entity_poly.entity_id
_entity_poly.type
_entity_poly.pdbx_seq_one_letter_code
_entity_poly.pdbx_strand_id
1 'polypeptide(L)'
;MLHSLKKNKKGFGLLEMIISIAVFVIFVVGIYSGIQFVFRVVYQSRLRILETAILNEQVEVIRNMPFADIGIINGSPAGLLTRTTTTTRNNVDFVITRTIRNIDDPFDGTIGGDPNDTSPADYKLIDIEIICADCNQTVPVTVTSFVAPKYLEGDPTHGALFIEVFDASPNPVVGATVHVVSTSTDPQIDLTDTTDNAGMLRIVDLPEGIQAYSITVSKDGYVSDQTMFPSIAIENPTKLPASVAAQDVTSISFSIDLASTMTISSQNSVCQPVGNVDAHIIGTKLLGAEPDVFVTDQDF
;
A
#
# COMPACT_ATOMS: atom_id res chain seq x y z
N MET A 1 31.02 -11.56 105.54
CA MET A 1 32.14 -12.08 104.72
C MET A 1 31.54 -12.59 103.41
N LEU A 2 31.45 -11.73 102.39
CA LEU A 2 30.86 -12.08 101.09
C LEU A 2 31.94 -12.74 100.22
N HIS A 3 31.73 -14.02 99.88
CA HIS A 3 32.61 -14.78 98.99
C HIS A 3 32.50 -14.21 97.57
N SER A 4 33.57 -13.59 97.08
CA SER A 4 33.71 -13.18 95.68
C SER A 4 33.81 -14.42 94.80
N LEU A 5 32.73 -14.76 94.08
CA LEU A 5 32.74 -15.79 93.05
C LEU A 5 33.57 -15.29 91.87
N LYS A 6 34.83 -15.73 91.81
CA LYS A 6 35.71 -15.52 90.66
C LYS A 6 35.12 -16.25 89.45
N LYS A 7 34.41 -15.53 88.58
CA LYS A 7 33.96 -16.06 87.27
C LYS A 7 35.20 -16.43 86.46
N ASN A 8 35.47 -17.72 86.30
CA ASN A 8 36.38 -18.24 85.29
C ASN A 8 35.82 -17.88 83.92
N LYS A 9 36.29 -16.78 83.33
CA LYS A 9 36.09 -16.51 81.90
C LYS A 9 36.92 -17.54 81.14
N LYS A 10 36.32 -18.70 80.83
CA LYS A 10 36.90 -19.64 79.87
C LYS A 10 37.01 -18.91 78.53
N GLY A 11 38.24 -18.70 78.05
CA GLY A 11 38.47 -18.14 76.71
C GLY A 11 37.93 -19.09 75.64
N PHE A 12 37.58 -18.54 74.49
CA PHE A 12 37.17 -19.32 73.32
C PHE A 12 38.31 -20.26 72.88
N GLY A 13 37.95 -21.50 72.57
CA GLY A 13 38.89 -22.45 71.98
C GLY A 13 39.23 -22.07 70.55
N LEU A 14 40.46 -22.35 70.11
CA LEU A 14 40.91 -22.08 68.73
C LEU A 14 39.99 -22.76 67.68
N LEU A 15 39.45 -23.94 68.00
CA LEU A 15 38.46 -24.66 67.18
C LEU A 15 37.14 -23.88 67.02
N GLU A 16 36.63 -23.28 68.09
CA GLU A 16 35.35 -22.56 68.10
C GLU A 16 35.44 -21.25 67.30
N MET A 17 36.62 -20.60 67.33
CA MET A 17 36.93 -19.46 66.47
C MET A 17 36.97 -19.87 64.98
N ILE A 18 37.62 -20.99 64.64
CA ILE A 18 37.69 -21.48 63.25
C ILE A 18 36.29 -21.79 62.72
N ILE A 19 35.44 -22.48 63.50
CA ILE A 19 34.07 -22.80 63.08
C ILE A 19 33.25 -21.52 62.88
N SER A 20 33.36 -20.55 63.81
CA SER A 20 32.65 -19.27 63.71
C SER A 20 33.07 -18.47 62.47
N ILE A 21 34.37 -18.44 62.16
CA ILE A 21 34.89 -17.80 60.96
C ILE A 21 34.41 -18.52 59.71
N ALA A 22 34.43 -19.86 59.68
CA ALA A 22 33.97 -20.63 58.52
C ALA A 22 32.48 -20.35 58.22
N VAL A 23 31.63 -20.36 59.24
CA VAL A 23 30.20 -20.05 59.09
C VAL A 23 30.01 -18.59 58.64
N PHE A 24 30.72 -17.66 59.26
CA PHE A 24 30.66 -16.24 58.89
C PHE A 24 31.08 -15.99 57.43
N VAL A 25 32.16 -16.63 56.97
CA VAL A 25 32.64 -16.52 55.59
C VAL A 25 31.58 -17.01 54.60
N ILE A 26 30.90 -18.13 54.89
CA ILE A 26 29.81 -18.63 54.04
C ILE A 26 28.70 -17.59 53.93
N PHE A 27 28.29 -16.97 55.04
CA PHE A 27 27.27 -15.91 55.01
C PHE A 27 27.73 -14.69 54.22
N VAL A 28 28.96 -14.21 54.41
CA VAL A 28 29.49 -13.05 53.69
C VAL A 28 29.58 -13.32 52.19
N VAL A 29 30.04 -14.50 51.77
CA VAL A 29 30.08 -14.91 50.35
C VAL A 29 28.67 -15.02 49.77
N GLY A 30 27.71 -15.56 50.53
CA GLY A 30 26.31 -15.63 50.13
C GLY A 30 25.70 -14.25 49.90
N ILE A 31 25.91 -13.31 50.82
CA ILE A 31 25.41 -11.94 50.71
C ILE A 31 26.09 -11.21 49.54
N TYR A 32 27.41 -11.32 49.40
CA TYR A 32 28.15 -10.68 48.32
C TYR A 32 27.70 -11.20 46.94
N SER A 33 27.55 -12.52 46.78
CA SER A 33 27.06 -13.10 45.53
C SER A 33 25.62 -12.69 45.22
N GLY A 34 24.76 -12.58 46.23
CA GLY A 34 23.40 -12.05 46.09
C GLY A 34 23.36 -10.60 45.58
N ILE A 35 24.22 -9.72 46.12
CA ILE A 35 24.31 -8.32 45.67
C ILE A 35 24.80 -8.25 44.21
N GLN A 36 25.83 -9.03 43.85
CA GLN A 36 26.34 -9.10 42.47
C GLN A 36 25.26 -9.60 41.50
N PHE A 37 24.48 -10.60 41.90
CA PHE A 37 23.37 -11.10 41.10
C PHE A 37 22.31 -10.02 40.85
N VAL A 38 21.91 -9.28 41.89
CA VAL A 38 20.93 -8.18 41.75
C VAL A 38 21.44 -7.12 40.78
N PHE A 39 22.70 -6.69 40.88
CA PHE A 39 23.25 -5.72 39.94
C PHE A 39 23.28 -6.22 38.50
N ARG A 40 23.63 -7.51 38.29
CA ARG A 40 23.60 -8.13 36.96
C ARG A 40 22.19 -8.14 36.38
N VAL A 41 21.18 -8.50 37.17
CA VAL A 41 19.77 -8.50 36.75
C VAL A 41 19.30 -7.09 36.40
N VAL A 42 19.62 -6.10 37.23
CA VAL A 42 19.26 -4.70 36.96
C VAL A 42 19.93 -4.19 35.69
N TYR A 43 21.20 -4.52 35.47
CA TYR A 43 21.92 -4.14 34.25
C TYR A 43 21.30 -4.77 33.00
N GLN A 44 21.01 -6.08 33.02
CA GLN A 44 20.33 -6.76 31.91
C GLN A 44 18.93 -6.20 31.65
N SER A 45 18.18 -5.86 32.70
CA SER A 45 16.87 -5.22 32.57
C SER A 45 16.97 -3.85 31.91
N ARG A 46 17.97 -3.04 32.26
CA ARG A 46 18.22 -1.74 31.63
C ARG A 46 18.58 -1.88 30.15
N LEU A 47 19.43 -2.85 29.80
CA LEU A 47 19.75 -3.15 28.40
C LEU A 47 18.49 -3.50 27.62
N ARG A 48 17.65 -4.40 28.15
CA ARG A 48 16.41 -4.82 27.49
C ARG A 48 15.44 -3.66 27.23
N ILE A 49 15.35 -2.71 28.16
CA ILE A 49 14.54 -1.50 28.00
C ILE A 49 15.09 -0.62 26.86
N LEU A 50 16.40 -0.43 26.81
CA LEU A 50 17.06 0.35 25.75
C LEU A 50 16.89 -0.32 24.38
N GLU A 51 17.14 -1.63 24.30
CA GLU A 51 16.96 -2.42 23.07
C GLU A 51 15.53 -2.31 22.54
N THR A 52 14.53 -2.49 23.40
CA THR A 52 13.11 -2.40 23.02
C THR A 52 12.75 -0.99 22.55
N ALA A 53 13.28 0.04 23.22
CA ALA A 53 13.06 1.43 22.81
C ALA A 53 13.68 1.73 21.44
N ILE A 54 14.91 1.27 21.18
CA ILE A 54 15.57 1.42 19.89
C ILE A 54 14.81 0.65 18.80
N LEU A 55 14.40 -0.60 19.06
CA LEU A 55 13.63 -1.39 18.10
C LEU A 55 12.32 -0.71 17.71
N ASN A 56 11.58 -0.20 18.69
CA ASN A 56 10.35 0.56 18.42
C ASN A 56 10.65 1.83 17.60
N GLU A 57 11.70 2.58 17.94
CA GLU A 57 12.15 3.73 17.15
C GLU A 57 12.43 3.32 15.69
N GLN A 58 13.12 2.19 15.46
CA GLN A 58 13.41 1.71 14.12
C GLN A 58 12.15 1.30 13.34
N VAL A 59 11.20 0.62 13.99
CA VAL A 59 9.93 0.25 13.35
C VAL A 59 9.14 1.50 12.94
N GLU A 60 9.04 2.50 13.80
CA GLU A 60 8.32 3.74 13.49
C GLU A 60 9.00 4.55 12.38
N VAL A 61 10.34 4.57 12.34
CA VAL A 61 11.07 5.16 11.21
C VAL A 61 10.72 4.46 9.91
N ILE A 62 10.77 3.12 9.87
CA ILE A 62 10.49 2.37 8.64
C ILE A 62 9.02 2.51 8.22
N ARG A 63 8.08 2.55 9.16
CA ARG A 63 6.65 2.77 8.88
C ARG A 63 6.34 4.13 8.28
N ASN A 64 7.20 5.12 8.50
CA ASN A 64 7.05 6.47 7.97
C ASN A 64 7.90 6.71 6.69
N MET A 65 8.57 5.69 6.17
CA MET A 65 9.27 5.77 4.88
C MET A 65 8.30 5.54 3.71
N PRO A 66 8.56 6.11 2.53
CA PRO A 66 7.87 5.71 1.30
C PRO A 66 7.99 4.20 1.10
N PHE A 67 6.89 3.53 0.74
CA PHE A 67 6.87 2.06 0.63
C PHE A 67 7.94 1.53 -0.34
N ALA A 68 8.19 2.24 -1.45
CA ALA A 68 9.23 1.91 -2.42
C ALA A 68 10.66 1.93 -1.83
N ASP A 69 10.92 2.77 -0.83
CA ASP A 69 12.24 2.91 -0.19
C ASP A 69 12.49 1.87 0.91
N ILE A 70 11.45 1.16 1.35
CA ILE A 70 11.55 0.10 2.37
C ILE A 70 12.17 -1.14 1.72
N GLY A 71 13.48 -1.25 1.86
CA GLY A 71 14.25 -2.37 1.33
C GLY A 71 15.71 -2.23 1.70
N ILE A 72 16.49 -3.28 1.48
CA ILE A 72 17.91 -3.28 1.81
C ILE A 72 18.72 -2.76 0.61
N ILE A 73 19.70 -1.90 0.85
CA ILE A 73 20.66 -1.47 -0.17
C ILE A 73 21.35 -2.71 -0.74
N ASN A 74 21.32 -2.87 -2.07
CA ASN A 74 21.80 -4.07 -2.77
C ASN A 74 21.11 -5.38 -2.32
N GLY A 75 19.85 -5.29 -1.88
CA GLY A 75 19.00 -6.43 -1.51
C GLY A 75 17.76 -6.57 -2.40
N SER A 76 16.92 -7.54 -2.06
CA SER A 76 15.58 -7.72 -2.64
C SER A 76 14.58 -7.94 -1.48
N PRO A 77 13.60 -7.05 -1.27
CA PRO A 77 13.37 -5.82 -2.03
C PRO A 77 14.52 -4.80 -1.89
N ALA A 78 14.80 -4.10 -2.98
CA ALA A 78 15.76 -2.99 -2.98
C ALA A 78 15.16 -1.80 -2.23
N GLY A 79 16.01 -1.01 -1.58
CA GLY A 79 15.60 0.21 -0.87
C GLY A 79 16.78 0.93 -0.25
N LEU A 80 16.50 1.80 0.72
CA LEU A 80 17.47 2.74 1.27
C LEU A 80 18.09 2.28 2.61
N LEU A 81 17.65 1.16 3.18
CA LEU A 81 18.10 0.71 4.50
C LEU A 81 19.39 -0.12 4.40
N THR A 82 20.34 0.14 5.29
CA THR A 82 21.48 -0.76 5.46
C THR A 82 21.07 -2.02 6.22
N ARG A 83 21.63 -3.17 5.81
CA ARG A 83 21.44 -4.46 6.50
C ARG A 83 21.87 -4.38 7.96
N THR A 84 23.04 -3.80 8.22
CA THR A 84 23.61 -3.71 9.57
C THR A 84 24.03 -2.27 9.85
N THR A 85 23.71 -1.79 11.05
CA THR A 85 24.13 -0.47 11.52
C THR A 85 24.42 -0.51 13.02
N THR A 86 25.25 0.40 13.50
CA THR A 86 25.57 0.51 14.92
C THR A 86 24.98 1.81 15.45
N THR A 87 24.36 1.76 16.62
CA THR A 87 23.88 2.94 17.33
C THR A 87 24.37 2.93 18.77
N THR A 88 24.67 4.11 19.30
CA THR A 88 25.09 4.27 20.69
C THR A 88 23.96 4.90 21.51
N ARG A 89 23.59 4.26 22.62
CA ARG A 89 22.63 4.80 23.60
C ARG A 89 23.18 4.57 25.00
N ASN A 90 23.21 5.63 25.82
CA ASN A 90 23.78 5.57 27.17
C ASN A 90 25.20 4.98 27.24
N ASN A 91 26.03 5.32 26.26
CA ASN A 91 27.42 4.87 26.16
C ASN A 91 27.57 3.33 25.99
N VAL A 92 26.53 2.69 25.45
CA VAL A 92 26.51 1.28 25.04
C VAL A 92 26.26 1.23 23.54
N ASP A 93 27.06 0.45 22.83
CA ASP A 93 26.95 0.24 21.39
C ASP A 93 26.06 -0.96 21.10
N PHE A 94 25.05 -0.73 20.27
CA PHE A 94 24.11 -1.74 19.81
C PHE A 94 24.26 -1.95 18.31
N VAL A 95 24.38 -3.20 17.90
CA VAL A 95 24.36 -3.60 16.50
C VAL A 95 22.93 -3.96 16.14
N ILE A 96 22.39 -3.28 15.14
CA ILE A 96 21.06 -3.52 14.58
C ILE A 96 21.24 -4.27 13.26
N THR A 97 20.53 -5.38 13.10
CA THR A 97 20.46 -6.14 11.84
C THR A 97 19.02 -6.13 11.35
N ARG A 98 18.83 -5.77 10.07
CA ARG A 98 17.53 -5.69 9.41
C ARG A 98 17.39 -6.77 8.35
N THR A 99 16.25 -7.43 8.37
CA THR A 99 15.78 -8.33 7.31
C THR A 99 14.47 -7.79 6.78
N ILE A 100 14.38 -7.59 5.47
CA ILE A 100 13.17 -7.14 4.79
C ILE A 100 12.83 -8.14 3.69
N ARG A 101 11.56 -8.52 3.57
CA ARG A 101 11.07 -9.46 2.56
C ARG A 101 9.72 -9.03 2.04
N ASN A 102 9.49 -9.18 0.74
CA ASN A 102 8.15 -9.12 0.18
C ASN A 102 7.37 -10.37 0.61
N ILE A 103 6.07 -10.20 0.83
CA ILE A 103 5.12 -11.24 1.19
C ILE A 103 4.01 -11.22 0.14
N ASP A 104 3.66 -12.44 -0.30
CA ASP A 104 2.58 -12.79 -1.21
C ASP A 104 1.36 -13.18 -0.35
N ASP A 105 0.29 -12.38 -0.40
CA ASP A 105 -0.94 -12.56 0.38
C ASP A 105 -1.96 -13.40 -0.40
N PRO A 106 -2.46 -14.53 0.15
CA PRO A 106 -3.51 -15.33 -0.49
C PRO A 106 -4.85 -14.64 -0.79
N PHE A 107 -5.04 -13.38 -0.39
CA PHE A 107 -6.31 -12.65 -0.50
C PHE A 107 -6.78 -12.45 -1.95
N ASP A 108 -5.89 -12.11 -2.87
CA ASP A 108 -6.21 -11.86 -4.29
C ASP A 108 -5.53 -12.82 -5.26
N GLY A 109 -4.74 -13.76 -4.74
CA GLY A 109 -4.12 -14.84 -5.49
C GLY A 109 -2.84 -15.26 -4.80
N THR A 110 -2.04 -16.06 -5.47
CA THR A 110 -0.61 -16.21 -5.13
C THR A 110 0.18 -16.45 -6.39
N ILE A 111 1.50 -16.30 -6.34
CA ILE A 111 2.36 -16.66 -7.48
C ILE A 111 2.19 -18.14 -7.86
N GLY A 112 1.68 -18.40 -9.06
CA GLY A 112 1.36 -19.75 -9.53
C GLY A 112 0.10 -20.37 -8.92
N GLY A 113 -0.72 -19.58 -8.23
CA GLY A 113 -2.01 -19.98 -7.64
C GLY A 113 -3.19 -19.93 -8.61
N ASP A 114 -4.40 -20.07 -8.08
CA ASP A 114 -5.68 -19.88 -8.78
C ASP A 114 -6.64 -19.04 -7.91
N PRO A 115 -6.85 -17.75 -8.21
CA PRO A 115 -6.29 -17.01 -9.34
C PRO A 115 -4.76 -16.85 -9.25
N ASN A 116 -4.10 -16.83 -10.41
CA ASN A 116 -2.67 -16.57 -10.47
C ASN A 116 -2.43 -15.07 -10.33
N ASP A 117 -1.70 -14.69 -9.29
CA ASP A 117 -1.34 -13.31 -9.06
C ASP A 117 -0.05 -12.94 -9.82
N THR A 118 -0.11 -11.80 -10.50
CA THR A 118 0.99 -11.22 -11.29
C THR A 118 1.77 -10.15 -10.54
N SER A 119 1.29 -9.72 -9.37
CA SER A 119 1.94 -8.79 -8.44
C SER A 119 2.06 -9.39 -7.03
N PRO A 120 2.85 -10.45 -6.79
CA PRO A 120 2.87 -11.22 -5.52
C PRO A 120 3.66 -10.53 -4.39
N ALA A 121 3.73 -9.21 -4.39
CA ALA A 121 4.54 -8.43 -3.47
C ALA A 121 3.67 -7.42 -2.70
N ASP A 122 2.57 -7.91 -2.14
CA ASP A 122 1.51 -7.15 -1.48
C ASP A 122 2.03 -6.24 -0.38
N TYR A 123 2.87 -6.79 0.48
CA TYR A 123 3.41 -6.07 1.63
C TYR A 123 4.80 -6.58 2.02
N LYS A 124 5.45 -5.83 2.91
CA LYS A 124 6.82 -6.11 3.35
C LYS A 124 6.81 -6.56 4.80
N LEU A 125 7.41 -7.73 5.04
CA LEU A 125 7.87 -8.16 6.36
C LEU A 125 9.14 -7.40 6.70
N ILE A 126 9.16 -6.80 7.89
CA ILE A 126 10.32 -6.17 8.49
C ILE A 126 10.65 -6.94 9.76
N ASP A 127 11.87 -7.45 9.83
CA ASP A 127 12.40 -8.12 11.00
C ASP A 127 13.69 -7.41 11.43
N ILE A 128 13.70 -6.90 12.66
CA ILE A 128 14.79 -6.10 13.20
C ILE A 128 15.32 -6.78 14.44
N GLU A 129 16.60 -7.13 14.40
CA GLU A 129 17.35 -7.69 15.50
C GLU A 129 18.28 -6.64 16.07
N ILE A 130 18.41 -6.60 17.40
CA ILE A 130 19.39 -5.75 18.09
C ILE A 130 20.17 -6.58 19.11
N ILE A 131 21.47 -6.33 19.19
CA ILE A 131 22.35 -6.96 20.15
C ILE A 131 23.34 -5.93 20.70
N CYS A 132 23.58 -5.93 22.00
CA CYS A 132 24.67 -5.16 22.56
C CYS A 132 26.02 -5.79 22.20
N ALA A 133 26.92 -5.00 21.58
CA ALA A 133 28.22 -5.48 21.10
C ALA A 133 29.13 -5.97 22.24
N ASP A 134 29.14 -5.24 23.37
CA ASP A 134 30.12 -5.45 24.45
C ASP A 134 29.52 -6.02 25.74
N CYS A 135 28.27 -6.50 25.71
CA CYS A 135 27.54 -6.93 26.92
C CYS A 135 27.55 -8.46 27.18
N ASN A 136 28.37 -9.24 26.46
CA ASN A 136 28.32 -10.72 26.47
C ASN A 136 26.93 -11.30 26.16
N GLN A 137 26.16 -10.61 25.33
CA GLN A 137 24.87 -11.09 24.85
C GLN A 137 25.09 -12.07 23.70
N THR A 138 24.35 -13.17 23.68
CA THR A 138 24.45 -14.21 22.63
C THR A 138 23.18 -14.36 21.81
N VAL A 139 22.06 -13.82 22.30
CA VAL A 139 20.75 -13.88 21.64
C VAL A 139 20.27 -12.45 21.43
N PRO A 140 20.01 -12.03 20.19
CA PRO A 140 19.49 -10.71 19.91
C PRO A 140 18.06 -10.55 20.42
N VAL A 141 17.63 -9.31 20.56
CA VAL A 141 16.21 -8.97 20.73
C VAL A 141 15.64 -8.68 19.37
N THR A 142 14.51 -9.32 19.05
CA THR A 142 13.89 -9.20 17.73
C THR A 142 12.52 -8.54 17.85
N VAL A 143 12.20 -7.68 16.90
CA VAL A 143 10.84 -7.19 16.65
C VAL A 143 10.54 -7.37 15.18
N THR A 144 9.34 -7.89 14.91
CA THR A 144 8.82 -8.13 13.57
C THR A 144 7.58 -7.26 13.35
N SER A 145 7.45 -6.67 12.17
CA SER A 145 6.28 -5.89 11.74
C SER A 145 6.02 -6.10 10.25
N PHE A 146 4.82 -5.76 9.80
CA PHE A 146 4.47 -5.64 8.40
C PHE A 146 4.24 -4.18 8.02
N VAL A 147 4.49 -3.83 6.76
CA VAL A 147 4.15 -2.54 6.16
C VAL A 147 3.58 -2.81 4.78
N ALA A 148 2.42 -2.22 4.49
CA ALA A 148 1.76 -2.28 3.19
C ALA A 148 1.90 -0.93 2.44
N PRO A 149 1.74 -0.91 1.11
CA PRO A 149 1.56 0.32 0.36
C PRO A 149 0.46 1.19 0.97
N LYS A 150 0.64 2.51 0.94
CA LYS A 150 -0.40 3.44 1.41
C LYS A 150 -1.58 3.54 0.43
N TYR A 151 -1.29 3.38 -0.86
CA TYR A 151 -2.24 3.54 -1.95
C TYR A 151 -2.28 2.26 -2.78
N LEU A 152 -1.95 2.34 -4.06
CA LEU A 152 -1.97 1.21 -4.97
C LEU A 152 -0.75 0.33 -4.78
N GLU A 153 -0.99 -0.97 -4.89
CA GLU A 153 0.06 -1.94 -5.10
C GLU A 153 0.70 -1.78 -6.49
N GLY A 154 1.98 -2.15 -6.60
CA GLY A 154 2.70 -2.16 -7.87
C GLY A 154 3.72 -1.03 -7.98
N ASP A 155 3.92 -0.53 -9.20
CA ASP A 155 4.92 0.49 -9.48
C ASP A 155 4.54 1.85 -8.83
N PRO A 156 5.44 2.49 -8.06
CA PRO A 156 5.16 3.76 -7.41
C PRO A 156 4.95 4.94 -8.38
N THR A 157 5.25 4.77 -9.66
CA THR A 157 5.05 5.76 -10.73
C THR A 157 3.78 5.52 -11.54
N HIS A 158 3.07 4.42 -11.26
CA HIS A 158 1.84 4.04 -11.94
C HIS A 158 0.61 4.34 -11.09
N GLY A 159 -0.53 4.51 -11.74
CA GLY A 159 -1.85 4.71 -11.14
C GLY A 159 -2.87 3.69 -11.64
N ALA A 160 -4.15 3.95 -11.36
CA ALA A 160 -5.26 3.15 -11.86
C ALA A 160 -6.30 4.01 -12.59
N LEU A 161 -6.97 3.42 -13.58
CA LEU A 161 -8.06 4.01 -14.33
C LEU A 161 -9.30 3.12 -14.22
N PHE A 162 -10.32 3.64 -13.56
CA PHE A 162 -11.62 3.00 -13.40
C PHE A 162 -12.61 3.63 -14.37
N ILE A 163 -13.23 2.78 -15.19
CA ILE A 163 -14.14 3.18 -16.27
C ILE A 163 -15.51 2.63 -15.93
N GLU A 164 -16.48 3.51 -15.72
CA GLU A 164 -17.87 3.17 -15.44
C GLU A 164 -18.73 3.36 -16.69
N VAL A 165 -19.59 2.40 -17.00
CA VAL A 165 -20.49 2.46 -18.14
C VAL A 165 -21.92 2.20 -17.69
N PHE A 166 -22.82 3.15 -17.94
CA PHE A 166 -24.22 3.10 -17.52
C PHE A 166 -25.19 3.58 -18.62
N ASP A 167 -26.46 3.18 -18.52
CA ASP A 167 -27.52 3.56 -19.47
C ASP A 167 -28.23 4.88 -19.08
N ALA A 168 -29.25 5.31 -19.83
CA ALA A 168 -29.98 6.54 -19.48
C ALA A 168 -30.83 6.43 -18.19
N SER A 169 -31.01 5.21 -17.65
CA SER A 169 -31.72 4.90 -16.41
C SER A 169 -30.76 4.58 -15.25
N PRO A 170 -29.58 5.20 -15.24
CA PRO A 170 -28.37 4.85 -14.46
C PRO A 170 -28.11 3.38 -14.13
N ASN A 171 -28.53 2.42 -14.96
CA ASN A 171 -28.21 1.01 -14.73
C ASN A 171 -26.83 0.68 -15.32
N PRO A 172 -26.07 -0.24 -14.69
CA PRO A 172 -24.79 -0.67 -15.22
C PRO A 172 -24.95 -1.38 -16.56
N VAL A 173 -24.14 -0.99 -17.55
CA VAL A 173 -24.09 -1.69 -18.84
C VAL A 173 -23.00 -2.75 -18.76
N VAL A 174 -23.43 -3.99 -18.48
CA VAL A 174 -22.56 -5.16 -18.38
C VAL A 174 -22.04 -5.58 -19.76
N GLY A 175 -20.75 -5.94 -19.86
CA GLY A 175 -20.14 -6.43 -21.10
C GLY A 175 -20.08 -5.38 -22.21
N ALA A 176 -19.98 -4.09 -21.86
CA ALA A 176 -19.64 -3.05 -22.82
C ALA A 176 -18.16 -3.16 -23.17
N THR A 177 -17.83 -3.12 -24.46
CA THR A 177 -16.45 -3.10 -24.96
C THR A 177 -15.84 -1.73 -24.73
N VAL A 178 -14.70 -1.71 -24.05
CA VAL A 178 -13.93 -0.51 -23.74
C VAL A 178 -12.55 -0.65 -24.39
N HIS A 179 -12.23 0.28 -25.28
CA HIS A 179 -10.93 0.38 -25.95
C HIS A 179 -10.18 1.58 -25.39
N VAL A 180 -8.99 1.33 -24.83
CA VAL A 180 -8.15 2.33 -24.18
C VAL A 180 -6.82 2.43 -24.91
N VAL A 181 -6.48 3.64 -25.36
CA VAL A 181 -5.26 3.94 -26.10
C VAL A 181 -4.50 5.09 -25.44
N SER A 182 -3.19 4.89 -25.22
CA SER A 182 -2.25 5.94 -24.87
C SER A 182 -0.97 5.78 -25.67
N THR A 183 -0.69 6.75 -26.54
CA THR A 183 0.54 6.76 -27.36
C THR A 183 1.65 7.63 -26.76
N SER A 184 1.34 8.40 -25.71
CA SER A 184 2.26 9.33 -25.05
C SER A 184 2.90 8.77 -23.78
N THR A 185 2.47 7.60 -23.32
CA THR A 185 3.05 6.87 -22.19
C THR A 185 4.15 5.90 -22.64
N ASP A 186 4.99 5.47 -21.69
CA ASP A 186 5.95 4.38 -21.87
C ASP A 186 5.70 3.32 -20.77
N PRO A 187 5.26 2.09 -21.11
CA PRO A 187 4.93 1.65 -22.46
C PRO A 187 3.71 2.37 -23.05
N GLN A 188 3.62 2.34 -24.38
CA GLN A 188 2.38 2.69 -25.08
C GLN A 188 1.31 1.65 -24.76
N ILE A 189 0.08 2.12 -24.58
CA ILE A 189 -1.06 1.30 -24.21
C ILE A 189 -2.02 1.24 -25.40
N ASP A 190 -2.43 0.03 -25.76
CA ASP A 190 -3.55 -0.25 -26.67
C ASP A 190 -4.19 -1.56 -26.17
N LEU A 191 -5.29 -1.43 -25.44
CA LEU A 191 -5.98 -2.56 -24.83
C LEU A 191 -7.48 -2.47 -25.09
N THR A 192 -8.11 -3.63 -25.23
CA THR A 192 -9.56 -3.78 -25.29
C THR A 192 -10.01 -4.78 -24.25
N ASP A 193 -10.97 -4.40 -23.44
CA ASP A 193 -11.61 -5.28 -22.46
C ASP A 193 -13.10 -4.94 -22.32
N THR A 194 -13.80 -5.61 -21.41
CA THR A 194 -15.23 -5.47 -21.20
C THR A 194 -15.58 -5.14 -19.76
N THR A 195 -16.68 -4.42 -19.57
CA THR A 195 -17.19 -4.10 -18.22
C THR A 195 -17.76 -5.33 -17.51
N ASP A 196 -17.56 -5.38 -16.20
CA ASP A 196 -18.11 -6.40 -15.30
C ASP A 196 -19.62 -6.24 -15.05
N ASN A 197 -20.17 -7.06 -14.15
CA ASN A 197 -21.59 -7.04 -13.78
C ASN A 197 -22.04 -5.73 -13.09
N ALA A 198 -21.10 -4.91 -12.61
CA ALA A 198 -21.35 -3.60 -12.06
C ALA A 198 -21.16 -2.48 -13.10
N GLY A 199 -20.95 -2.82 -14.38
CA GLY A 199 -20.70 -1.83 -15.43
C GLY A 199 -19.31 -1.20 -15.35
N MET A 200 -18.38 -1.85 -14.64
CA MET A 200 -17.04 -1.30 -14.39
C MET A 200 -15.97 -2.06 -15.15
N LEU A 201 -15.00 -1.34 -15.71
CA LEU A 201 -13.70 -1.86 -16.08
C LEU A 201 -12.66 -1.17 -15.19
N ARG A 202 -11.82 -1.96 -14.50
CA ARG A 202 -10.77 -1.45 -13.60
C ARG A 202 -9.42 -1.86 -14.15
N ILE A 203 -8.65 -0.89 -14.61
CA ILE A 203 -7.30 -1.11 -15.12
C ILE A 203 -6.34 -0.54 -14.09
N VAL A 204 -5.48 -1.39 -13.54
CA VAL A 204 -4.44 -1.01 -12.58
C VAL A 204 -3.07 -1.02 -13.26
N ASP A 205 -2.08 -0.46 -12.57
CA ASP A 205 -0.69 -0.43 -13.04
C ASP A 205 -0.50 0.29 -14.39
N LEU A 206 -1.18 1.42 -14.56
CA LEU A 206 -1.05 2.27 -15.74
C LEU A 206 0.00 3.38 -15.52
N PRO A 207 0.92 3.64 -16.48
CA PRO A 207 1.85 4.76 -16.38
C PRO A 207 1.13 6.10 -16.15
N GLU A 208 1.73 7.00 -15.38
CA GLU A 208 1.16 8.33 -15.22
C GLU A 208 1.13 9.11 -16.56
N GLY A 209 0.13 9.96 -16.73
CA GLY A 209 -0.03 10.78 -17.92
C GLY A 209 -1.22 11.72 -17.81
N ILE A 210 -1.03 13.00 -18.17
CA ILE A 210 -2.10 14.01 -18.15
C ILE A 210 -2.82 13.99 -19.50
N GLN A 211 -4.12 13.72 -19.47
CA GLN A 211 -4.96 13.59 -20.67
C GLN A 211 -4.34 12.67 -21.73
N ALA A 212 -3.74 11.57 -21.26
CA ALA A 212 -2.99 10.64 -22.11
C ALA A 212 -3.86 9.48 -22.62
N TYR A 213 -4.94 9.17 -21.92
CA TYR A 213 -5.74 7.96 -22.15
C TYR A 213 -7.00 8.28 -22.93
N SER A 214 -6.99 7.96 -24.22
CA SER A 214 -8.17 8.01 -25.08
C SER A 214 -9.00 6.75 -24.90
N ILE A 215 -10.30 6.90 -24.68
CA ILE A 215 -11.21 5.81 -24.32
C ILE A 215 -12.40 5.82 -25.28
N THR A 216 -12.72 4.68 -25.86
CA THR A 216 -13.92 4.45 -26.67
C THR A 216 -14.74 3.33 -26.05
N VAL A 217 -16.03 3.56 -25.84
CA VAL A 217 -16.97 2.59 -25.27
C VAL A 217 -18.06 2.28 -26.28
N SER A 218 -18.33 0.99 -26.49
CA SER A 218 -19.34 0.51 -27.42
C SER A 218 -19.95 -0.80 -26.95
N LYS A 219 -21.16 -1.10 -27.44
CA LYS A 219 -21.81 -2.40 -27.24
C LYS A 219 -22.77 -2.66 -28.39
N ASP A 220 -22.87 -3.90 -28.85
CA ASP A 220 -23.78 -4.27 -29.93
C ASP A 220 -25.23 -3.88 -29.59
N GLY A 221 -25.88 -3.15 -30.51
CA GLY A 221 -27.22 -2.62 -30.32
C GLY A 221 -27.30 -1.35 -29.48
N TYR A 222 -26.19 -0.82 -28.97
CA TYR A 222 -26.12 0.44 -28.24
C TYR A 222 -25.46 1.53 -29.11
N VAL A 223 -25.69 2.79 -28.76
CA VAL A 223 -24.85 3.91 -29.23
C VAL A 223 -23.47 3.86 -28.57
N SER A 224 -22.47 4.51 -29.16
CA SER A 224 -21.13 4.61 -28.57
C SER A 224 -20.90 5.91 -27.81
N ASP A 225 -19.83 5.94 -27.02
CA ASP A 225 -19.34 7.13 -26.33
C ASP A 225 -17.81 7.13 -26.28
N GLN A 226 -17.19 8.30 -26.27
CA GLN A 226 -15.72 8.38 -26.33
C GLN A 226 -15.17 9.67 -25.72
N THR A 227 -13.89 9.65 -25.37
CA THR A 227 -13.11 10.86 -25.09
C THR A 227 -12.60 11.48 -26.38
N MET A 228 -12.45 12.81 -26.45
CA MET A 228 -11.95 13.49 -27.64
C MET A 228 -10.97 14.60 -27.26
N PHE A 229 -9.89 14.74 -28.04
CA PHE A 229 -9.03 15.91 -27.96
C PHE A 229 -9.71 17.12 -28.65
N PRO A 230 -9.42 18.36 -28.19
CA PRO A 230 -9.79 19.57 -28.91
C PRO A 230 -9.35 19.54 -30.37
N SER A 231 -10.22 19.99 -31.26
CA SER A 231 -9.98 20.09 -32.71
C SER A 231 -10.68 21.31 -33.29
N ILE A 232 -10.39 21.64 -34.54
CA ILE A 232 -11.09 22.75 -35.24
C ILE A 232 -12.60 22.51 -35.31
N ALA A 233 -13.04 21.24 -35.40
CA ALA A 233 -14.45 20.89 -35.45
C ALA A 233 -15.11 20.90 -34.06
N ILE A 234 -14.35 20.63 -33.00
CA ILE A 234 -14.83 20.52 -31.62
C ILE A 234 -13.79 21.16 -30.72
N GLU A 235 -13.92 22.47 -30.48
CA GLU A 235 -12.93 23.25 -29.73
C GLU A 235 -12.91 22.88 -28.24
N ASN A 236 -14.07 22.71 -27.62
CA ASN A 236 -14.18 22.29 -26.22
C ASN A 236 -14.98 20.99 -26.09
N PRO A 237 -14.35 19.81 -26.25
CA PRO A 237 -15.01 18.53 -26.04
C PRO A 237 -15.61 18.42 -24.63
N THR A 238 -16.79 17.82 -24.52
CA THR A 238 -17.45 17.58 -23.22
C THR A 238 -16.74 16.51 -22.39
N LYS A 239 -15.92 15.69 -23.05
CA LYS A 239 -15.17 14.60 -22.42
C LYS A 239 -13.76 14.50 -23.01
N LEU A 240 -12.79 15.01 -22.27
CA LEU A 240 -11.38 14.94 -22.62
C LEU A 240 -10.79 13.55 -22.28
N PRO A 241 -9.66 13.17 -22.90
CA PRO A 241 -8.91 11.97 -22.52
C PRO A 241 -8.59 11.96 -21.03
N ALA A 242 -8.60 10.78 -20.42
CA ALA A 242 -8.37 10.64 -18.99
C ALA A 242 -6.90 10.92 -18.63
N SER A 243 -6.70 11.43 -17.43
CA SER A 243 -5.37 11.52 -16.81
C SER A 243 -5.19 10.37 -15.83
N VAL A 244 -3.99 9.83 -15.70
CA VAL A 244 -3.64 8.91 -14.61
C VAL A 244 -2.51 9.57 -13.83
N ALA A 245 -2.64 9.61 -12.50
CA ALA A 245 -1.60 10.09 -11.61
C ALA A 245 -1.00 8.91 -10.85
N ALA A 246 0.31 8.96 -10.59
CA ALA A 246 0.99 7.95 -9.81
C ALA A 246 0.32 7.76 -8.44
N GLN A 247 0.10 6.50 -8.08
CA GLN A 247 -0.45 6.06 -6.80
C GLN A 247 -1.86 6.60 -6.50
N ASP A 248 -2.63 6.94 -7.53
CA ASP A 248 -4.02 7.40 -7.41
C ASP A 248 -4.97 6.66 -8.35
N VAL A 249 -6.26 6.68 -8.03
CA VAL A 249 -7.34 6.08 -8.82
C VAL A 249 -8.09 7.19 -9.54
N THR A 250 -7.96 7.25 -10.86
CA THR A 250 -8.81 8.10 -11.69
C THR A 250 -10.07 7.36 -12.09
N SER A 251 -11.23 8.00 -11.95
CA SER A 251 -12.51 7.47 -12.40
C SER A 251 -13.09 8.34 -13.52
N ILE A 252 -13.59 7.71 -14.58
CA ILE A 252 -14.30 8.35 -15.69
C ILE A 252 -15.50 7.51 -16.09
N SER A 253 -16.58 8.15 -16.52
CA SER A 253 -17.83 7.45 -16.82
C SER A 253 -18.36 7.74 -18.22
N PHE A 254 -19.08 6.77 -18.77
CA PHE A 254 -19.64 6.78 -20.11
C PHE A 254 -21.10 6.38 -20.07
N SER A 255 -21.91 7.09 -20.86
CA SER A 255 -23.33 6.80 -21.00
C SER A 255 -23.61 6.32 -22.42
N ILE A 256 -24.03 5.07 -22.51
CA ILE A 256 -24.47 4.41 -23.74
C ILE A 256 -25.83 3.76 -23.52
N ASP A 257 -26.70 3.80 -24.52
CA ASP A 257 -28.03 3.22 -24.44
C ASP A 257 -28.38 2.51 -25.76
N LEU A 258 -29.43 1.71 -25.76
CA LEU A 258 -29.94 1.02 -26.92
C LEU A 258 -30.19 2.00 -28.07
N ALA A 259 -29.65 1.68 -29.23
CA ALA A 259 -29.92 2.41 -30.45
C ALA A 259 -31.40 2.25 -30.80
N SER A 260 -32.10 3.37 -31.01
CA SER A 260 -33.47 3.37 -31.49
C SER A 260 -33.52 3.74 -32.96
N THR A 261 -34.55 3.27 -33.66
CA THR A 261 -34.84 3.68 -35.03
C THR A 261 -36.07 4.59 -35.02
N MET A 262 -35.91 5.79 -35.59
CA MET A 262 -37.03 6.70 -35.83
C MET A 262 -37.38 6.68 -37.31
N THR A 263 -38.67 6.50 -37.62
CA THR A 263 -39.20 6.60 -38.99
C THR A 263 -40.08 7.83 -39.10
N ILE A 264 -39.74 8.75 -39.98
CA ILE A 264 -40.50 9.98 -40.23
C ILE A 264 -41.34 9.79 -41.51
N SER A 265 -42.63 10.14 -41.42
CA SER A 265 -43.54 10.15 -42.58
C SER A 265 -44.30 11.47 -42.63
N SER A 266 -44.32 12.10 -43.80
CA SER A 266 -45.04 13.33 -44.09
C SER A 266 -46.38 13.05 -44.76
N GLN A 267 -47.44 13.66 -44.25
CA GLN A 267 -48.81 13.51 -44.76
C GLN A 267 -49.52 14.86 -44.77
N ASN A 268 -50.49 15.04 -45.67
CA ASN A 268 -51.35 16.22 -45.66
C ASN A 268 -52.57 16.04 -44.72
N SER A 269 -53.43 17.06 -44.63
CA SER A 269 -54.64 17.06 -43.77
C SER A 269 -55.70 16.01 -44.13
N VAL A 270 -55.53 15.30 -45.26
CA VAL A 270 -56.40 14.21 -45.73
C VAL A 270 -55.65 12.87 -45.79
N CYS A 271 -54.57 12.72 -45.01
CA CYS A 271 -53.81 11.47 -44.84
C CYS A 271 -53.20 10.92 -46.15
N GLN A 272 -52.87 11.79 -47.10
CA GLN A 272 -52.11 11.40 -48.29
C GLN A 272 -50.61 11.65 -48.08
N PRO A 273 -49.72 10.72 -48.49
CA PRO A 273 -48.28 10.92 -48.41
C PRO A 273 -47.83 12.17 -49.17
N VAL A 274 -46.93 12.94 -48.56
CA VAL A 274 -46.29 14.11 -49.18
C VAL A 274 -44.80 13.81 -49.29
N GLY A 275 -44.25 13.76 -50.50
CA GLY A 275 -42.80 13.59 -50.71
C GLY A 275 -42.02 14.91 -50.62
N ASN A 276 -40.68 14.81 -50.57
CA ASN A 276 -39.74 15.93 -50.59
C ASN A 276 -40.02 16.99 -49.51
N VAL A 277 -40.24 16.55 -48.28
CA VAL A 277 -40.36 17.44 -47.12
C VAL A 277 -39.01 17.43 -46.41
N ASP A 278 -38.36 18.59 -46.38
CA ASP A 278 -37.09 18.76 -45.66
C ASP A 278 -37.32 18.60 -44.16
N ALA A 279 -36.45 17.83 -43.51
CA ALA A 279 -36.45 17.65 -42.06
C ALA A 279 -35.06 17.90 -41.48
N HIS A 280 -35.01 18.57 -40.34
CA HIS A 280 -33.77 18.79 -39.60
C HIS A 280 -33.89 18.15 -38.22
N ILE A 281 -32.94 17.28 -37.87
CA ILE A 281 -32.95 16.50 -36.62
C ILE A 281 -31.71 16.85 -35.81
N ILE A 282 -31.94 17.40 -34.62
CA ILE A 282 -30.90 17.69 -33.64
C ILE A 282 -31.14 16.79 -32.42
N GLY A 283 -30.08 16.11 -31.97
CA GLY A 283 -30.08 15.31 -30.75
C GLY A 283 -29.88 16.17 -29.49
N THR A 284 -29.74 15.52 -28.34
CA THR A 284 -29.50 16.20 -27.05
C THR A 284 -28.09 15.97 -26.49
N LYS A 285 -27.36 14.96 -26.98
CA LYS A 285 -26.00 14.63 -26.53
C LYS A 285 -24.98 15.54 -27.22
N LEU A 286 -24.15 16.21 -26.42
CA LEU A 286 -23.10 17.10 -26.89
C LEU A 286 -21.74 16.38 -26.97
N LEU A 287 -21.05 16.56 -28.08
CA LEU A 287 -19.64 16.26 -28.27
C LEU A 287 -18.74 17.38 -27.75
N GLY A 288 -19.16 18.63 -27.92
CA GLY A 288 -18.47 19.81 -27.41
C GLY A 288 -19.44 20.92 -27.01
N ALA A 289 -18.95 21.85 -26.19
CA ALA A 289 -19.69 23.02 -25.73
C ALA A 289 -18.98 24.31 -26.14
N GLU A 290 -19.73 25.41 -26.23
CA GLU A 290 -19.17 26.74 -26.52
C GLU A 290 -18.28 26.79 -27.79
N PRO A 291 -18.82 26.53 -29.01
CA PRO A 291 -20.24 26.31 -29.33
C PRO A 291 -20.68 24.85 -29.14
N ASP A 292 -21.99 24.68 -28.97
CA ASP A 292 -22.60 23.35 -28.86
C ASP A 292 -22.41 22.57 -30.17
N VAL A 293 -21.80 21.39 -30.07
CA VAL A 293 -21.66 20.44 -31.16
C VAL A 293 -22.39 19.16 -30.76
N PHE A 294 -23.48 18.83 -31.44
CA PHE A 294 -24.30 17.66 -31.12
C PHE A 294 -23.77 16.39 -31.80
N VAL A 295 -23.98 15.24 -31.16
CA VAL A 295 -23.73 13.91 -31.78
C VAL A 295 -24.59 13.72 -33.03
N THR A 296 -25.82 14.24 -33.01
CA THR A 296 -26.76 14.20 -34.13
C THR A 296 -27.19 15.62 -34.45
N ASP A 297 -26.85 16.06 -35.65
CA ASP A 297 -27.27 17.32 -36.26
C ASP A 297 -27.26 17.08 -37.78
N GLN A 298 -28.42 16.73 -38.34
CA GLN A 298 -28.53 16.24 -39.72
C GLN A 298 -29.78 16.77 -40.43
N ASP A 299 -29.60 17.14 -41.69
CA ASP A 299 -30.66 17.44 -42.65
C ASP A 299 -31.05 16.18 -43.44
N PHE A 300 -32.36 15.99 -43.67
CA PHE A 300 -32.97 14.86 -44.38
C PHE A 300 -33.94 15.33 -45.45
#